data_AF-A0A183A3G4-F1
#
_entry.id   AF-A0A183A3G4-F1
#
_cell.length_a   1.000
_cell.length_b   1.000
_cell.length_c   1.000
_cell.angle_alpha   90.00
_cell.angle_beta   90.00
_cell.angle_gamma   90.00
#
_symmetry.space_group_name_H-M   'P 1'
#
loop_
_entity.id
_entity.type
_entity.pdbx_description
1 polymer ?
#
loop_
_entity_poly.entity_id
_entity_poly.type
_entity_poly.pdbx_seq_one_letter_code
_entity_poly.pdbx_strand_id
1 'polypeptide(L)'
;MEYRKQFNARHQYDGEGVRSFVRELCRLASRAWENDSPSELEKKLLEQLVKGSRSNNEQRHLLMNPPSDLEMAVKRAEDLEKLEAATVAPRECLAVGHDCAQEIGHQAWQRSRGMRRPWWPNYRFHHRPPARWHYRTFNYGGLQPDGSKQNKELNIPTVCCQSNSQDKLMI
;
A
#
# COMPACT_ATOMS: atom_id res chain seq x y z
N MET A 1 21.53 -6.53 -18.89
CA MET A 1 21.65 -6.29 -17.43
C MET A 1 20.91 -5.04 -16.94
N GLU A 2 20.43 -4.15 -17.81
CA GLU A 2 19.84 -2.86 -17.39
C GLU A 2 18.37 -2.95 -16.92
N TYR A 3 17.59 -3.86 -17.51
CA TYR A 3 16.14 -3.98 -17.23
C TYR A 3 15.81 -4.32 -15.78
N ARG A 4 16.64 -5.13 -15.10
CA ARG A 4 16.44 -5.43 -13.67
C ARG A 4 16.56 -4.18 -12.80
N LYS A 5 17.51 -3.29 -13.11
CA LYS A 5 17.68 -2.02 -12.39
C LYS A 5 16.50 -1.09 -12.66
N GLN A 6 16.08 -1.00 -13.92
CA GLN A 6 14.92 -0.20 -14.32
C GLN A 6 13.65 -0.69 -13.64
N PHE A 7 13.41 -2.01 -13.60
CA PHE A 7 12.28 -2.62 -12.91
C PHE A 7 12.25 -2.24 -11.43
N ASN A 8 13.36 -2.44 -10.71
CA ASN A 8 13.45 -2.16 -9.28
C ASN A 8 13.32 -0.66 -8.94
N ALA A 9 13.73 0.23 -9.85
CA ALA A 9 13.62 1.67 -9.69
C ALA A 9 12.26 2.24 -10.13
N ARG A 10 11.45 1.43 -10.81
CA ARG A 10 10.17 1.87 -11.38
C ARG A 10 9.14 2.05 -10.28
N HIS A 11 8.67 3.28 -10.17
CA HIS A 11 7.56 3.71 -9.32
C HIS A 11 6.50 4.37 -10.20
N GLN A 12 5.23 4.26 -9.85
CA GLN A 12 4.12 4.90 -10.54
C GLN A 12 4.30 6.42 -10.50
N TYR A 13 4.26 7.06 -11.67
CA TYR A 13 4.44 8.51 -11.77
C TYR A 13 3.15 9.28 -11.42
N ASP A 14 3.29 10.57 -11.11
CA ASP A 14 2.13 11.45 -10.92
C ASP A 14 1.29 11.50 -12.21
N GLY A 15 -0.02 11.20 -12.09
CA GLY A 15 -0.95 11.17 -13.22
C GLY A 15 -0.88 9.89 -14.07
N GLU A 16 0.02 8.96 -13.75
CA GLU A 16 0.03 7.64 -14.37
C GLU A 16 -0.99 6.72 -13.69
N GLY A 17 -1.93 6.18 -14.46
CA GLY A 17 -2.87 5.18 -13.96
C GLY A 17 -2.23 3.81 -13.71
N VAL A 18 -2.81 3.06 -12.77
CA VAL A 18 -2.31 1.72 -12.35
C VAL A 18 -2.05 0.78 -13.52
N ARG A 19 -2.97 0.70 -14.51
CA ARG A 19 -2.78 -0.17 -15.70
C ARG A 19 -1.55 0.18 -16.51
N SER A 20 -1.30 1.47 -16.72
CA SER A 20 -0.15 1.93 -17.50
C SER A 20 1.16 1.57 -16.81
N PHE A 21 1.20 1.76 -15.48
CA PHE A 21 2.32 1.37 -14.64
C PHE A 21 2.57 -0.15 -14.71
N VAL A 22 1.55 -0.97 -14.54
CA VAL A 22 1.67 -2.44 -14.56
C VAL A 22 2.08 -2.95 -15.93
N ARG A 23 1.54 -2.39 -17.02
CA ARG A 23 1.96 -2.73 -18.39
C ARG A 23 3.46 -2.52 -18.58
N GLU A 24 3.98 -1.42 -18.03
CA GLU A 24 5.41 -1.10 -18.11
C GLU A 24 6.26 -2.03 -17.22
N LEU A 25 5.78 -2.37 -16.02
CA LEU A 25 6.41 -3.38 -15.17
C LEU A 25 6.49 -4.74 -15.89
N CYS A 26 5.41 -5.21 -16.52
CA CYS A 26 5.40 -6.45 -17.28
C CYS A 26 6.43 -6.42 -18.42
N ARG A 27 6.49 -5.31 -19.18
CA ARG A 27 7.47 -5.13 -20.26
C ARG A 27 8.91 -5.23 -19.76
N LEU A 28 9.21 -4.59 -18.63
CA LEU A 28 10.54 -4.64 -18.00
C LEU A 28 10.85 -6.04 -17.47
N ALA A 29 9.87 -6.69 -16.84
CA ALA A 29 10.03 -8.00 -16.22
C ALA A 29 10.30 -9.08 -17.27
N SER A 30 9.54 -9.11 -18.38
CA SER A 30 9.76 -10.07 -19.48
C SER A 30 11.16 -9.98 -20.08
N ARG A 31 11.75 -8.78 -20.13
CA ARG A 31 13.13 -8.58 -20.61
C ARG A 31 14.20 -8.85 -19.55
N ALA A 32 13.85 -8.70 -18.28
CA ALA A 32 14.76 -8.86 -17.15
C ALA A 32 14.91 -10.33 -16.71
N TRP A 33 13.90 -11.15 -16.97
CA TRP A 33 13.74 -12.53 -16.51
C TRP A 33 13.11 -13.43 -17.57
N GLU A 34 13.69 -13.46 -18.76
CA GLU A 34 13.18 -14.26 -19.90
C GLU A 34 13.15 -15.77 -19.62
N ASN A 35 14.03 -16.26 -18.73
CA ASN A 35 14.15 -17.67 -18.38
C ASN A 35 13.38 -18.08 -17.12
N ASP A 36 12.78 -17.14 -16.41
CA ASP A 36 12.09 -17.43 -15.17
C ASP A 36 10.71 -18.05 -15.45
N SER A 37 10.22 -18.84 -14.51
CA SER A 37 8.88 -19.38 -14.62
C SER A 37 7.82 -18.27 -14.50
N PRO A 38 6.64 -18.42 -15.13
CA PRO A 38 5.57 -17.42 -15.03
C PRO A 38 5.18 -17.07 -13.59
N SER A 39 5.22 -18.04 -12.67
CA SER A 39 4.89 -17.84 -11.25
C SER A 39 5.93 -17.02 -10.49
N GLU A 40 7.21 -17.16 -10.83
CA GLU A 40 8.28 -16.32 -10.28
C GLU A 40 8.20 -14.89 -10.82
N LEU A 41 7.87 -14.75 -12.10
CA LEU A 41 7.66 -13.44 -12.72
C LEU A 41 6.49 -12.71 -12.07
N GLU A 42 5.38 -13.41 -11.85
CA GLU A 42 4.18 -12.87 -11.21
C GLU A 42 4.47 -12.40 -9.77
N LYS A 43 5.22 -13.20 -8.98
CA LYS A 43 5.63 -12.78 -7.63
C LYS A 43 6.42 -11.48 -7.63
N LYS A 44 7.35 -11.32 -8.58
CA LYS A 44 8.14 -10.09 -8.72
C LYS A 44 7.28 -8.90 -9.14
N LEU A 45 6.33 -9.13 -10.05
CA LEU A 45 5.38 -8.10 -10.49
C LEU A 45 4.50 -7.63 -9.33
N LEU A 46 3.99 -8.57 -8.52
CA LEU A 46 3.20 -8.26 -7.33
C LEU A 46 4.02 -7.47 -6.30
N GLU A 47 5.25 -7.92 -6.01
CA GLU A 47 6.13 -7.23 -5.06
C GLU A 47 6.43 -5.79 -5.53
N GLN A 48 6.75 -5.62 -6.82
CA GLN A 48 7.07 -4.30 -7.36
C GLN A 48 5.82 -3.42 -7.54
N LEU A 49 4.64 -3.99 -7.77
CA LEU A 49 3.38 -3.25 -7.76
C LEU A 49 3.14 -2.65 -6.37
N VAL A 50 3.31 -3.43 -5.30
CA VAL A 50 3.16 -2.92 -3.93
C VAL A 50 4.21 -1.87 -3.60
N LYS A 51 5.49 -2.13 -3.91
CA LYS A 51 6.58 -1.21 -3.56
C LYS A 51 6.58 0.07 -4.40
N GLY A 52 6.17 -0.05 -5.66
CA GLY A 52 6.21 1.02 -6.65
C GLY A 52 4.90 1.79 -6.79
N SER A 53 3.80 1.34 -6.20
CA SER A 53 2.53 2.09 -6.17
C SER A 53 2.72 3.49 -5.58
N ARG A 54 2.05 4.48 -6.15
CA ARG A 54 2.18 5.89 -5.73
C ARG A 54 1.48 6.16 -4.41
N SER A 55 0.30 5.59 -4.20
CA SER A 55 -0.51 5.85 -3.00
C SER A 55 -0.09 4.96 -1.83
N ASN A 56 0.23 5.57 -0.69
CA ASN A 56 0.46 4.84 0.55
C ASN A 56 -0.74 4.00 0.99
N ASN A 57 -1.97 4.38 0.61
CA ASN A 57 -3.16 3.60 0.94
C ASN A 57 -3.23 2.34 0.07
N GLU A 58 -2.90 2.43 -1.23
CA GLU A 58 -2.76 1.27 -2.11
C GLU A 58 -1.71 0.31 -1.55
N GLN A 59 -0.51 0.81 -1.24
CA GLN A 59 0.57 -0.01 -0.69
C GLN A 59 0.13 -0.73 0.58
N ARG A 60 -0.48 0.02 1.52
CA ARG A 60 -0.96 -0.54 2.78
C ARG A 60 -2.06 -1.57 2.57
N HIS A 61 -3.01 -1.31 1.68
CA HIS A 61 -4.13 -2.21 1.43
C HIS A 61 -3.66 -3.52 0.78
N LEU A 62 -2.76 -3.45 -0.21
CA LEU A 62 -2.18 -4.62 -0.86
C LEU A 62 -1.27 -5.42 0.08
N LEU A 63 -0.57 -4.76 1.01
CA LEU A 63 0.25 -5.44 2.01
C LEU A 63 -0.60 -6.16 3.06
N MET A 64 -1.70 -5.55 3.51
CA MET A 64 -2.59 -6.15 4.51
C MET A 64 -3.44 -7.28 3.94
N ASN A 65 -3.80 -7.18 2.65
CA ASN A 65 -4.56 -8.20 1.93
C ASN A 65 -3.82 -8.59 0.65
N PRO A 66 -2.76 -9.42 0.76
CA PRO A 66 -1.97 -9.84 -0.40
C PRO A 66 -2.88 -10.50 -1.44
N PRO A 67 -2.88 -10.02 -2.69
CA PRO A 67 -3.59 -10.67 -3.77
C PRO A 67 -2.87 -11.97 -4.17
N SER A 68 -3.63 -12.99 -4.60
CA SER A 68 -3.05 -14.25 -5.05
C SER A 68 -2.55 -14.21 -6.50
N ASP A 69 -3.04 -13.26 -7.29
CA ASP A 69 -2.68 -13.07 -8.70
C ASP A 69 -2.51 -11.57 -9.02
N LEU A 70 -1.83 -11.29 -10.13
CA LEU A 70 -1.59 -9.93 -10.60
C LEU A 70 -2.89 -9.22 -11.00
N GLU A 71 -3.85 -9.93 -11.60
CA GLU A 71 -5.09 -9.33 -12.08
C GLU A 71 -5.95 -8.76 -10.95
N MET A 72 -6.13 -9.51 -9.85
CA MET A 72 -6.80 -9.03 -8.66
C MET A 72 -6.05 -7.90 -7.99
N ALA A 73 -4.72 -7.93 -8.00
CA ALA A 73 -3.90 -6.84 -7.47
C ALA A 73 -4.19 -5.53 -8.22
N VAL A 74 -4.17 -5.59 -9.56
CA VAL A 74 -4.46 -4.45 -10.44
C VAL A 74 -5.87 -3.94 -10.23
N LYS A 75 -6.86 -4.83 -10.19
CA LYS A 75 -8.26 -4.45 -9.97
C LYS A 75 -8.46 -3.74 -8.62
N ARG A 76 -7.87 -4.28 -7.55
CA ARG A 76 -7.93 -3.65 -6.21
C ARG A 76 -7.26 -2.27 -6.20
N ALA A 77 -6.10 -2.15 -6.82
CA ALA A 77 -5.40 -0.86 -6.91
C ALA A 77 -6.21 0.17 -7.73
N GLU A 78 -6.85 -0.23 -8.84
CA GLU A 78 -7.76 0.64 -9.59
C GLU A 78 -8.97 1.11 -8.78
N ASP A 79 -9.57 0.21 -8.00
CA ASP A 79 -10.73 0.56 -7.17
C ASP A 79 -10.33 1.56 -6.07
N LEU A 80 -9.11 1.42 -5.52
CA LEU A 80 -8.56 2.37 -4.56
C LEU A 80 -8.22 3.73 -5.22
N GLU A 81 -7.60 3.73 -6.40
CA GLU A 81 -7.32 4.96 -7.16
C GLU A 81 -8.61 5.74 -7.44
N LYS A 82 -9.69 5.06 -7.84
CA LYS A 82 -11.01 5.68 -8.05
C LYS A 82 -11.62 6.21 -6.75
N LEU A 83 -11.50 5.45 -5.67
CA LEU A 83 -12.01 5.87 -4.36
C LEU A 83 -11.30 7.13 -3.89
N GLU A 84 -9.97 7.19 -4.03
CA GLU A 84 -9.18 8.37 -3.70
C GLU A 84 -9.60 9.56 -4.54
N ALA A 85 -9.72 9.40 -5.85
CA ALA A 85 -10.19 10.45 -6.75
C ALA A 85 -11.59 10.98 -6.36
N ALA A 86 -12.51 10.08 -5.97
CA ALA A 86 -13.86 10.45 -5.53
C ALA A 86 -13.86 11.20 -4.19
N THR A 87 -12.91 10.91 -3.29
CA THR A 87 -12.78 11.62 -2.00
C THR A 87 -12.16 13.01 -2.13
N VAL A 88 -11.36 13.26 -3.17
CA VAL A 88 -10.73 14.56 -3.43
C VAL A 88 -11.70 15.54 -4.10
N ALA A 89 -12.73 15.03 -4.80
CA ALA A 89 -13.78 15.87 -5.37
C ALA A 89 -14.52 16.64 -4.24
N PRO A 90 -14.65 17.97 -4.33
CA PRO A 90 -15.40 18.76 -3.35
C PRO A 90 -16.82 18.23 -3.23
N ARG A 91 -17.24 17.90 -2.00
CA ARG A 91 -18.64 17.65 -1.66
C ARG A 91 -19.42 18.96 -1.78
N GLU A 92 -19.76 19.38 -3.01
CA GLU A 92 -20.70 20.49 -3.26
C GLU A 92 -22.18 20.07 -3.08
N CYS A 93 -22.46 18.95 -2.42
CA CYS A 93 -23.82 18.47 -2.16
C CYS A 93 -24.30 18.73 -0.73
N LEU A 94 -24.05 19.92 -0.18
CA LEU A 94 -24.70 20.40 1.06
C LEU A 94 -25.25 21.82 0.87
N ALA A 95 -26.17 21.98 -0.09
CA ALA A 95 -27.05 23.14 -0.16
C ALA A 95 -28.32 22.83 -0.96
N VAL A 96 -29.04 21.76 -0.60
CA VAL A 96 -30.48 21.70 -0.91
C VAL A 96 -31.17 22.53 0.16
N GLY A 97 -31.68 23.68 -0.25
CA GLY A 97 -32.20 24.73 0.61
C GLY A 97 -33.20 24.23 1.65
N HIS A 98 -32.97 24.68 2.87
CA HIS A 98 -34.08 25.17 3.68
C HIS A 98 -34.79 26.24 2.85
N ASP A 99 -36.05 26.01 2.51
CA ASP A 99 -37.13 27.02 2.49
C ASP A 99 -38.34 26.43 1.77
N CYS A 100 -39.33 26.01 2.55
CA CYS A 100 -40.73 26.30 2.29
C CYS A 100 -41.53 25.97 3.55
N ALA A 101 -42.11 27.02 4.12
CA ALA A 101 -42.91 27.04 5.31
C ALA A 101 -44.15 26.15 5.19
N GLN A 102 -44.52 25.50 6.29
CA GLN A 102 -45.91 25.27 6.61
C GLN A 102 -46.14 25.69 8.07
N GLU A 103 -46.50 26.96 8.22
CA GLU A 103 -47.23 27.42 9.40
C GLU A 103 -48.52 26.61 9.54
N ILE A 104 -48.79 26.10 10.74
CA ILE A 104 -50.08 26.14 11.43
C ILE A 104 -49.84 25.59 12.84
N GLY A 105 -50.17 26.40 13.87
CA GLY A 105 -50.43 25.88 15.21
C GLY A 105 -49.79 26.65 16.34
N HIS A 106 -50.38 27.79 16.70
CA HIS A 106 -50.11 28.51 17.93
C HIS A 106 -50.22 27.61 19.17
N GLN A 107 -49.17 27.57 20.00
CA GLN A 107 -49.36 27.71 21.46
C GLN A 107 -48.08 28.18 22.14
N ALA A 108 -48.11 29.45 22.53
CA ALA A 108 -47.19 30.01 23.50
C ALA A 108 -47.49 29.43 24.88
N TRP A 109 -46.50 28.79 25.51
CA TRP A 109 -46.39 28.77 26.97
C TRP A 109 -44.94 29.05 27.34
N GLN A 110 -44.70 30.32 27.65
CA GLN A 110 -43.46 30.78 28.28
C GLN A 110 -43.24 30.02 29.59
N ARG A 111 -42.02 29.55 29.84
CA ARG A 111 -41.32 29.76 31.12
C ARG A 111 -39.80 29.72 30.92
N SER A 112 -39.24 30.90 30.70
CA SER A 112 -37.84 31.19 31.01
C SER A 112 -37.61 30.99 32.51
N ARG A 113 -36.97 29.90 32.94
CA ARG A 113 -36.10 29.83 34.13
C ARG A 113 -35.18 28.62 34.03
N GLY A 114 -33.87 28.86 34.18
CA GLY A 114 -32.93 27.82 34.58
C GLY A 114 -31.77 27.61 33.63
N MET A 115 -30.82 28.53 33.66
CA MET A 115 -29.43 28.18 33.36
C MET A 115 -29.03 26.94 34.17
N ARG A 116 -28.71 25.84 33.49
CA ARG A 116 -27.66 24.90 33.92
C ARG A 116 -26.96 24.34 32.68
N ARG A 117 -25.93 25.07 32.25
CA ARG A 117 -24.86 24.47 31.44
C ARG A 117 -24.24 23.33 32.28
N PRO A 118 -24.05 22.13 31.74
CA PRO A 118 -23.22 21.12 32.38
C PRO A 118 -21.81 21.69 32.56
N TRP A 119 -21.38 21.72 33.81
CA TRP A 119 -20.03 22.03 34.25
C TRP A 119 -19.01 21.17 33.47
N TRP A 120 -18.10 21.79 32.73
CA TRP A 120 -16.87 21.13 32.28
C TRP A 120 -15.73 21.61 33.19
N PRO A 121 -15.08 20.71 33.95
CA PRO A 121 -13.89 21.06 34.72
C PRO A 121 -12.77 21.50 33.78
N ASN A 122 -12.34 22.72 34.03
CA ASN A 122 -11.23 23.41 33.40
C ASN A 122 -9.92 22.73 33.84
N TYR A 123 -9.47 21.69 33.13
CA TYR A 123 -8.12 21.16 33.31
C TYR A 123 -7.13 21.98 32.49
N ARG A 124 -6.45 22.82 33.26
CA ARG A 124 -5.30 23.66 32.92
C ARG A 124 -4.32 22.96 31.99
N PHE A 125 -3.92 23.71 30.97
CA PHE A 125 -2.66 23.57 30.26
C PHE A 125 -1.51 23.47 31.27
N HIS A 126 -1.05 22.26 31.55
CA HIS A 126 0.29 22.06 32.08
C HIS A 126 1.26 22.03 30.90
N HIS A 127 2.13 23.02 30.91
CA HIS A 127 3.34 23.20 30.11
C HIS A 127 3.90 21.89 29.54
N ARG A 128 3.77 21.72 28.23
CA ARG A 128 4.66 20.83 27.46
C ARG A 128 6.01 21.55 27.39
N PRO A 129 7.11 21.03 27.98
CA PRO A 129 8.41 21.64 27.75
C PRO A 129 8.80 21.42 26.28
N PRO A 130 9.51 22.38 25.66
CA PRO A 130 10.01 22.21 24.30
C PRO A 130 10.99 21.04 24.27
N ALA A 131 10.85 20.18 23.26
CA ALA A 131 11.79 19.12 22.98
C ALA A 131 13.19 19.73 22.79
N ARG A 132 14.10 19.36 23.68
CA ARG A 132 15.50 19.74 23.68
C ARG A 132 16.15 19.07 22.48
N TRP A 133 16.37 19.84 21.43
CA TRP A 133 17.26 19.49 20.32
C TRP A 133 18.64 19.19 20.90
N HIS A 134 19.03 17.93 20.86
CA HIS A 134 20.43 17.55 21.02
C HIS A 134 20.98 17.04 19.71
N TYR A 135 22.20 17.45 19.52
CA TYR A 135 22.94 17.54 18.28
C TYR A 135 23.45 16.17 17.88
N ARG A 136 23.33 15.93 16.59
CA ARG A 136 24.04 14.93 15.81
C ARG A 136 25.55 15.03 16.08
N THR A 137 26.15 13.95 16.59
CA THR A 137 27.56 13.63 16.34
C THR A 137 27.64 12.22 15.78
N PHE A 138 27.97 12.13 14.49
CA PHE A 138 28.38 10.92 13.80
C PHE A 138 29.73 10.48 14.37
N ASN A 139 29.82 9.27 14.92
CA ASN A 139 31.09 8.59 15.09
C ASN A 139 31.20 7.52 14.01
N TYR A 140 32.05 7.80 13.01
CA TYR A 140 32.61 6.79 12.12
C TYR A 140 33.64 6.00 12.92
N GLY A 141 33.23 4.88 13.51
CA GLY A 141 34.14 3.85 14.01
C GLY A 141 34.34 2.81 12.92
N GLY A 142 35.44 2.93 12.18
CA GLY A 142 35.87 1.90 11.23
C GLY A 142 36.17 0.59 11.94
N LEU A 143 35.55 -0.49 11.49
CA LEU A 143 36.08 -1.83 11.67
C LEU A 143 36.50 -2.33 10.29
N GLN A 144 37.81 -2.55 10.15
CA GLN A 144 38.41 -3.25 9.02
C GLN A 144 37.96 -4.72 8.97
N PRO A 145 38.01 -5.32 7.76
CA PRO A 145 37.58 -6.69 7.54
C PRO A 145 38.72 -7.62 7.96
N ASP A 146 38.47 -8.50 8.91
CA ASP A 146 39.34 -9.64 9.13
C ASP A 146 38.70 -10.89 8.53
N GLY A 147 39.49 -11.54 7.69
CA GLY A 147 39.05 -12.64 6.87
C GLY A 147 38.86 -13.91 7.69
N SER A 148 37.87 -14.71 7.32
CA SER A 148 37.99 -16.16 7.49
C SER A 148 37.17 -16.88 6.44
N LYS A 149 37.89 -17.67 5.65
CA LYS A 149 37.40 -18.66 4.70
C LYS A 149 36.68 -19.74 5.48
N GLN A 150 35.43 -20.05 5.12
CA GLN A 150 34.91 -21.41 5.23
C GLN A 150 34.05 -21.71 4.01
N ASN A 151 34.67 -22.40 3.07
CA ASN A 151 33.96 -23.18 2.05
C ASN A 151 33.17 -24.25 2.80
N LYS A 152 31.84 -24.15 2.80
CA LYS A 152 30.97 -25.28 3.12
C LYS A 152 30.28 -25.69 1.84
N GLU A 153 30.86 -26.69 1.18
CA GLU A 153 30.17 -27.51 0.19
C GLU A 153 28.90 -28.08 0.83
N LEU A 154 27.76 -27.52 0.44
CA LEU A 154 26.47 -28.17 0.66
C LEU A 154 26.37 -29.30 -0.35
N ASN A 155 26.72 -30.49 0.12
CA ASN A 155 26.51 -31.75 -0.57
C ASN A 155 24.99 -32.01 -0.58
N ILE A 156 24.30 -31.57 -1.63
CA ILE A 156 22.89 -31.86 -1.85
C ILE A 156 22.81 -33.21 -2.58
N PRO A 157 22.21 -34.26 -1.99
CA PRO A 157 22.01 -35.51 -2.71
C PRO A 157 20.97 -35.32 -3.80
N THR A 158 21.41 -35.46 -5.05
CA THR A 158 20.57 -35.57 -6.24
C THR A 158 19.69 -36.80 -6.12
N VAL A 159 18.41 -36.60 -5.78
CA VAL A 159 17.41 -37.66 -5.85
C VAL A 159 16.96 -37.77 -7.31
N CYS A 160 17.47 -38.78 -8.01
CA CYS A 160 17.00 -39.17 -9.32
C CYS A 160 15.56 -39.68 -9.20
N CYS A 161 14.58 -38.88 -9.62
CA CYS A 161 13.23 -39.37 -9.88
C CYS A 161 13.25 -40.22 -11.15
N GLN A 162 13.28 -41.54 -10.98
CA GLN A 162 13.01 -42.50 -12.04
C GLN A 162 11.54 -42.35 -12.47
N SER A 163 11.33 -41.88 -13.70
CA SER A 163 10.02 -41.86 -14.34
C SER A 163 9.65 -43.27 -14.76
N ASN A 164 8.84 -43.97 -13.95
CA ASN A 164 8.18 -45.18 -14.40
C ASN A 164 6.99 -44.79 -15.30
N SER A 165 7.25 -44.74 -16.60
CA SER A 165 6.22 -44.85 -17.63
C SER A 165 5.72 -46.28 -17.63
N GLN A 166 4.50 -46.51 -17.14
CA GLN A 166 3.72 -47.68 -17.52
C GLN A 166 2.33 -47.26 -17.98
N ASP A 167 2.07 -47.68 -19.21
CA ASP A 167 0.83 -47.63 -19.95
C ASP A 167 -0.40 -48.07 -19.16
N LYS A 168 -1.52 -47.39 -19.40
CA LYS A 168 -2.80 -48.10 -19.59
C LYS A 168 -3.78 -47.26 -20.40
N LEU A 169 -3.78 -47.49 -21.72
CA LEU A 169 -4.96 -47.27 -22.55
C LEU A 169 -6.03 -48.28 -22.10
N MET A 170 -7.20 -47.79 -21.71
CA MET A 170 -8.43 -48.57 -21.70
C MET A 170 -9.41 -47.91 -22.66
N ILE A 171 -9.65 -48.65 -23.76
CA ILE A 171 -10.87 -48.81 -24.57
C ILE A 171 -11.85 -47.63 -24.61
#